data_AF-A0A6N8XEV0-F1
#
_entry.id   AF-A0A6N8XEV0-F1
#
_cell.length_a   1.000
_cell.length_b   1.000
_cell.length_c   1.000
_cell.angle_alpha   90.00
_cell.angle_beta   90.00
_cell.angle_gamma   90.00
#
_symmetry.space_group_name_H-M   'P 1'
#
loop_
_entity.id
_entity.type
_entity.pdbx_description
1 polymer ?
#
loop_
_entity_poly.entity_id
_entity_poly.type
_entity_poly.pdbx_seq_one_letter_code
_entity_poly.pdbx_strand_id
1 'polypeptide(L)' 'MTQAELGRQIGLSRTSVTNIEQGRHDVSLDQFVRIAMALEVAPEALLPRLAGDEGQSTMVDLLPEDLPTELVEWADRL' A
#
# COMPACT_ATOMS: atom_id res chain seq x y z
N MET A 1 15.41 11.22 8.28
CA MET A 1 14.76 10.89 9.58
C MET A 1 15.30 9.55 10.09
N THR A 2 15.37 9.34 11.42
CA THR A 2 15.74 8.02 12.00
C THR A 2 14.49 7.28 12.49
N GLN A 3 14.55 5.95 12.70
CA GLN A 3 13.44 5.18 13.26
C GLN A 3 12.97 5.70 14.63
N ALA A 4 13.90 6.16 15.47
CA ALA A 4 13.58 6.72 16.78
C ALA A 4 12.88 8.07 16.67
N GLU A 5 13.26 8.89 15.68
CA GLU A 5 12.59 10.16 15.39
C GLU A 5 11.16 9.91 14.87
N LEU A 6 11.02 9.05 13.86
CA LEU A 6 9.73 8.67 13.31
C LEU A 6 8.81 8.16 14.41
N GLY A 7 9.28 7.22 15.23
CA GLY A 7 8.52 6.67 16.34
C GLY A 7 8.00 7.75 17.29
N ARG A 8 8.86 8.67 17.73
CA ARG A 8 8.42 9.79 18.59
C ARG A 8 7.34 10.64 17.92
N GLN A 9 7.49 10.94 16.63
CA GLN A 9 6.55 11.79 15.89
C GLN A 9 5.15 11.17 15.77
N ILE A 10 5.06 9.85 15.62
CA ILE A 10 3.78 9.14 15.42
C ILE A 10 3.29 8.38 16.66
N GLY A 11 3.96 8.51 17.80
CA GLY A 11 3.59 7.86 19.05
C GLY A 11 3.88 6.35 19.09
N LEU A 12 4.92 5.90 18.38
CA LEU A 12 5.41 4.52 18.38
C LEU A 12 6.79 4.40 19.02
N SER A 13 7.11 3.22 19.56
CA SER A 13 8.47 2.93 19.99
C SER A 13 9.38 2.70 18.78
N ARG A 14 10.70 2.94 18.94
CA ARG A 14 11.70 2.57 17.91
C ARG A 14 11.57 1.10 17.50
N THR A 15 11.37 0.21 18.46
CA THR A 15 11.21 -1.25 18.22
C THR A 15 9.95 -1.54 17.39
N SER A 16 8.84 -0.85 17.66
CA SER A 16 7.62 -0.96 16.87
C SER A 16 7.85 -0.55 15.42
N VAL A 17 8.57 0.56 15.19
CA VAL A 17 8.94 1.02 13.84
C VAL A 17 9.81 -0.04 13.14
N THR A 18 10.82 -0.58 13.82
CA THR A 18 11.64 -1.67 13.25
C THR A 18 10.81 -2.91 12.90
N ASN A 19 9.86 -3.31 13.74
CA ASN A 19 9.01 -4.48 13.45
C ASN A 19 8.07 -4.24 12.26
N ILE A 20 7.58 -3.01 12.10
CA ILE A 20 6.78 -2.59 10.93
C ILE A 20 7.62 -2.67 9.65
N GLU A 21 8.81 -2.07 9.65
CA GLU A 21 9.72 -2.08 8.47
C GLU A 21 10.15 -3.50 8.07
N GLN A 22 10.20 -4.42 9.03
CA GLN A 22 10.52 -5.83 8.80
C GLN A 22 9.31 -6.69 8.45
N GLY A 23 8.12 -6.10 8.30
CA GLY A 23 6.87 -6.81 7.99
C GLY A 23 6.41 -7.77 9.08
N ARG A 24 6.86 -7.59 10.32
CA ARG A 24 6.49 -8.45 11.46
C ARG A 24 5.22 -7.98 12.16
N HIS A 25 4.86 -6.71 11.99
CA HIS A 25 3.69 -6.10 12.59
C HIS A 25 2.81 -5.50 11.49
N ASP A 26 1.52 -5.85 11.52
CA ASP A 26 0.52 -5.17 10.72
C ASP A 26 0.38 -3.71 11.16
N VAL A 27 0.08 -2.85 10.20
CA VAL A 27 -0.11 -1.41 10.39
C VAL A 27 -1.58 -1.10 10.18
N SER A 28 -2.21 -0.41 11.13
CA SER A 28 -3.56 0.12 10.93
C SER A 28 -3.56 1.23 9.88
N LEU A 29 -4.70 1.47 9.22
CA LEU A 29 -4.80 2.54 8.22
C LEU A 29 -4.45 3.93 8.80
N ASP A 30 -4.84 4.21 10.06
CA ASP A 30 -4.45 5.44 10.76
C ASP A 30 -2.93 5.56 10.89
N GLN A 31 -2.27 4.52 11.38
CA GLN A 31 -0.81 4.50 11.52
C GLN A 31 -0.12 4.66 10.16
N PHE A 32 -0.63 4.03 9.12
CA PHE A 32 -0.12 4.17 7.76
C PHE A 32 -0.17 5.62 7.28
N VAL A 33 -1.31 6.29 7.42
CA VAL A 33 -1.46 7.72 7.06
C VAL A 33 -0.53 8.59 7.90
N ARG A 34 -0.41 8.34 9.21
CA ARG A 34 0.48 9.10 10.10
C ARG A 34 1.95 8.91 9.76
N ILE A 35 2.36 7.72 9.32
CA ILE A 35 3.71 7.45 8.82
C ILE A 35 3.97 8.27 7.55
N ALA A 36 3.05 8.25 6.59
CA ALA A 36 3.18 9.03 5.34
C ALA A 36 3.30 10.53 5.61
N MET A 37 2.44 11.07 6.49
CA MET A 37 2.50 12.47 6.90
C MET A 37 3.83 12.81 7.58
N ALA A 38 4.34 11.94 8.46
CA ALA A 38 5.62 12.16 9.13
C ALA A 38 6.82 12.10 8.18
N LEU A 39 6.69 11.37 7.08
CA LEU A 39 7.68 11.27 6.01
C LEU A 39 7.53 12.36 4.93
N GLU A 40 6.50 13.20 5.02
CA GLU A 40 6.17 14.24 4.02
C GLU A 40 5.98 13.67 2.61
N VAL A 41 5.40 12.46 2.53
CA VAL A 41 5.06 11.81 1.26
C VAL A 41 3.56 11.54 1.18
N ALA A 42 3.05 11.44 -0.03
CA ALA A 42 1.69 10.97 -0.24
C ALA A 42 1.58 9.48 0.14
N PRO A 43 0.48 9.02 0.77
CA PRO A 43 0.36 7.65 1.27
C PRO A 43 0.60 6.57 0.19
N GLU A 44 0.19 6.82 -1.04
CA GLU A 44 0.41 5.94 -2.19
C GLU A 44 1.91 5.63 -2.45
N ALA A 45 2.81 6.53 -2.05
CA ALA A 45 4.25 6.32 -2.21
C ALA A 45 4.81 5.25 -1.25
N LEU A 46 4.06 4.88 -0.20
CA LEU A 46 4.42 3.81 0.74
C LEU A 46 3.80 2.47 0.35
N LEU A 47 2.88 2.44 -0.62
CA LEU A 47 2.33 1.19 -1.11
C LEU A 47 3.39 0.47 -1.95
N PRO A 48 3.49 -0.86 -1.84
CA PRO A 48 4.30 -1.63 -2.77
C PRO A 48 3.76 -1.39 -4.17
N ARG A 49 4.68 -1.25 -5.14
CA ARG A 49 4.29 -1.41 -6.55
C ARG A 49 3.73 -2.83 -6.68
N LEU A 50 2.46 -2.93 -7.04
CA LEU A 50 1.84 -4.22 -7.29
C LEU A 50 2.70 -4.94 -8.35
N ALA A 51 3.12 -6.17 -8.08
CA ALA A 51 3.82 -6.98 -9.08
C ALA A 51 2.87 -7.11 -10.29
N GLY A 52 3.18 -6.37 -11.36
CA GLY A 52 2.25 -5.92 -12.40
C GLY A 52 2.62 -4.54 -12.96
N ASP A 53 3.42 -3.77 -12.22
CA ASP A 53 3.99 -2.49 -12.65
C ASP A 53 5.16 -2.63 -13.67
N GLU A 54 5.20 -3.75 -14.41
CA GLU A 54 5.85 -3.82 -15.75
C GLU A 54 4.95 -3.13 -16.82
N GLY A 55 3.74 -2.74 -16.47
CA GLY A 55 2.87 -1.89 -17.28
C GLY A 55 1.43 -2.15 -16.91
N GLN A 56 0.79 -1.16 -16.26
CA GLN A 56 -0.67 -0.99 -16.18
C GLN A 56 -1.46 -2.29 -16.30
N SER A 57 -1.42 -3.16 -15.28
CA SER A 57 -2.46 -4.20 -15.20
C SER A 57 -3.81 -3.50 -15.04
N THR A 58 -4.64 -3.63 -16.06
CA THR A 58 -6.02 -3.17 -16.10
C THR A 58 -6.88 -4.05 -15.20
N MET A 59 -8.07 -3.57 -14.83
CA MET A 59 -9.06 -4.39 -14.09
C MET A 59 -9.36 -5.72 -14.81
N VAL A 60 -9.19 -5.74 -16.13
CA VAL A 60 -9.38 -6.90 -17.02
C VAL A 60 -8.33 -7.99 -16.77
N ASP A 61 -7.11 -7.65 -16.37
CA ASP A 61 -6.02 -8.63 -16.15
C ASP A 61 -6.20 -9.47 -14.88
N LEU A 62 -7.14 -9.08 -14.01
CA LEU A 62 -7.46 -9.76 -12.76
C LEU A 62 -8.76 -10.59 -12.84
N LEU A 63 -9.38 -10.63 -14.02
CA LEU A 63 -10.64 -11.32 -14.25
C LEU A 63 -10.44 -12.84 -14.43
N PRO A 64 -11.26 -13.69 -13.78
CA PRO A 64 -11.32 -15.12 -14.09
C PRO A 64 -11.55 -15.39 -15.59
N GLU A 65 -10.87 -16.40 -16.12
CA GLU A 65 -10.92 -16.77 -17.55
C GLU A 65 -12.32 -17.20 -18.03
N ASP A 66 -13.20 -17.60 -17.10
CA ASP A 66 -14.54 -18.11 -17.37
C ASP A 66 -15.66 -17.07 -17.22
N LEU A 67 -15.30 -15.78 -17.18
CA LEU A 67 -16.30 -14.74 -17.02
C LEU A 67 -17.19 -14.57 -18.26
N PRO A 68 -18.51 -14.36 -18.05
CA PRO A 68 -19.42 -13.94 -19.11
C PRO A 68 -18.94 -12.66 -19.80
N THR A 69 -19.08 -12.63 -21.14
CA THR A 69 -18.61 -11.51 -21.99
C THR A 69 -19.14 -10.15 -21.54
N GLU A 70 -20.38 -10.07 -21.06
CA GLU A 70 -21.00 -8.83 -20.57
C GLU A 70 -20.23 -8.20 -19.39
N LEU A 71 -19.64 -9.03 -18.51
CA LEU A 71 -18.87 -8.56 -17.36
C LEU A 71 -17.47 -8.09 -17.78
N VAL A 72 -16.87 -8.73 -18.78
CA VAL A 72 -15.59 -8.31 -19.36
C VAL A 72 -15.76 -6.95 -20.06
N GLU A 73 -16.81 -6.78 -20.86
CA GLU A 73 -17.13 -5.51 -21.54
C GLU A 73 -17.50 -4.38 -20.56
N TRP A 74 -18.05 -4.71 -19.39
CA TRP A 74 -18.24 -3.73 -18.33
C TRP A 74 -16.91 -3.26 -17.74
N ALA A 75 -15.99 -4.18 -17.43
CA ALA A 75 -14.70 -3.86 -16.82
C ALA A 75 -13.79 -3.03 -17.74
N ASP A 76 -13.85 -3.25 -19.06
CA ASP A 76 -13.06 -2.51 -20.06
C ASP A 76 -13.53 -1.05 -20.24
N ARG A 77 -14.75 -0.73 -19.82
CA ARG A 77 -15.34 0.63 -19.92
C ARG A 77 -15.12 1.50 -18.67
N LEU A 78 -14.48 0.96 -17.64
CA LEU A 78 -14.29 1.60 -16.33
C LEU A 78 -12.97 2.38 -16.27
#